data_AF-A0A2W7MHH6-F1
#
_entry.id   AF-A0A2W7MHH6-F1
#
_cell.length_a   1.000
_cell.length_b   1.000
_cell.length_c   1.000
_cell.angle_alpha   90.00
_cell.angle_beta   90.00
_cell.angle_gamma   90.00
#
_symmetry.space_group_name_H-M   'P 1'
#
loop_
_entity.id
_entity.type
_entity.pdbx_description
1 polymer ?
#
loop_
_entity_poly.entity_id
_entity_poly.type
_entity_poly.pdbx_seq_one_letter_code
_entity_poly.pdbx_strand_id
1 'polypeptide(L)'
;MLNRNTTVEVSLETLDALIEMQSELAKVESPRVKVLLSRLIENLKSADEMELYRVCDECSKLTREGYVIESCEFYCSKECLHQHVSAEEFEKLYSDGEGDSYWTNWY
;
A
#
# COMPACT_ATOMS: atom_id res chain seq x y z
N MET A 1 -32.25 -1.08 3.82
CA MET A 1 -31.93 0.24 3.23
C MET A 1 -31.45 1.15 4.35
N LEU A 2 -30.16 1.48 4.38
CA LEU A 2 -29.65 2.61 5.17
C LEU A 2 -28.64 3.36 4.31
N ASN A 3 -29.08 4.51 3.83
CA ASN A 3 -28.26 5.52 3.17
C ASN A 3 -27.46 6.23 4.26
N ARG A 4 -26.14 6.10 4.28
CA ARG A 4 -25.25 6.86 5.16
C ARG A 4 -24.47 7.87 4.33
N ASN A 5 -25.10 9.01 4.04
CA ASN A 5 -24.36 10.21 3.69
C ASN A 5 -23.80 10.80 4.99
N THR A 6 -22.61 10.37 5.39
CA THR A 6 -21.85 11.03 6.45
C THR A 6 -21.13 12.21 5.82
N THR A 7 -21.57 13.44 6.11
CA THR A 7 -20.87 14.65 5.67
C THR A 7 -19.67 14.85 6.58
N VAL A 8 -18.46 14.77 6.03
CA VAL A 8 -17.21 15.09 6.72
C VAL A 8 -17.01 16.61 6.63
N GLU A 9 -16.91 17.31 7.77
CA GLU A 9 -16.58 18.73 7.80
C GLU A 9 -15.07 18.90 7.59
N VAL A 10 -14.69 19.57 6.50
CA VAL A 10 -13.30 19.85 6.12
C VAL A 10 -13.03 21.34 6.34
N SER A 11 -11.88 21.71 6.93
CA SER A 11 -11.54 23.12 7.15
C SER A 11 -11.33 23.86 5.83
N LEU A 12 -11.65 25.17 5.81
CA LEU A 12 -11.45 26.02 4.63
C LEU A 12 -9.99 25.99 4.15
N GLU A 13 -9.04 26.00 5.08
CA GLU A 13 -7.60 25.90 4.79
C GLU A 13 -7.23 24.59 4.07
N THR A 14 -7.88 23.47 4.44
CA THR A 14 -7.67 22.18 3.79
C THR A 14 -8.28 22.16 2.40
N LEU A 15 -9.42 22.82 2.21
CA LEU A 15 -10.08 22.93 0.91
C LEU A 15 -9.24 23.75 -0.08
N ASP A 16 -8.67 24.87 0.37
CA ASP A 16 -7.81 25.73 -0.43
C ASP A 16 -6.53 25.00 -0.86
N ALA A 17 -5.89 24.27 0.06
CA ALA A 17 -4.72 23.45 -0.25
C ALA A 17 -5.01 22.35 -1.30
N LEU A 18 -6.19 21.71 -1.22
CA LEU A 18 -6.61 20.71 -2.21
C LEU A 18 -6.86 21.32 -3.59
N ILE A 19 -7.42 22.53 -3.66
CA ILE A 19 -7.64 23.26 -4.91
C ILE A 19 -6.30 23.64 -5.56
N GLU A 20 -5.35 24.15 -4.78
CA GLU A 20 -4.00 24.46 -5.26
C GLU A 20 -3.27 23.22 -5.77
N MET A 21 -3.33 22.13 -5.01
CA MET A 21 -2.76 20.84 -5.45
C MET A 21 -3.38 20.35 -6.77
N GLN A 22 -4.70 20.48 -6.95
CA GLN A 22 -5.37 20.10 -8.20
C GLN A 22 -4.94 20.98 -9.38
N SER A 23 -4.72 22.28 -9.14
CA SER A 23 -4.21 23.21 -10.15
C SER A 23 -2.80 22.83 -10.62
N GLU A 24 -1.88 22.51 -9.71
CA GLU A 24 -0.53 22.05 -10.08
C GLU A 24 -0.57 20.71 -10.81
N LEU A 25 -1.49 19.83 -10.41
CA LEU A 25 -1.67 18.55 -11.05
C LEU A 25 -2.16 18.66 -12.49
N ALA A 26 -3.03 19.63 -12.77
CA ALA A 26 -3.52 19.88 -14.12
C ALA A 26 -2.41 20.31 -15.08
N LYS A 27 -1.28 20.83 -14.58
CA LYS A 27 -0.11 21.24 -15.37
C LYS A 27 0.81 20.07 -15.73
N VAL A 28 0.56 18.86 -15.22
CA VAL A 28 1.36 17.67 -15.57
C VAL A 28 1.01 17.20 -16.98
N GLU A 29 1.84 17.59 -17.94
CA GLU A 29 1.65 17.22 -19.36
C GLU A 29 2.07 15.79 -19.70
N SER A 30 2.91 15.17 -18.85
CA SER A 30 3.43 13.82 -19.10
C SER A 30 2.30 12.77 -18.97
N PRO A 31 1.93 12.06 -20.06
CA PRO A 31 0.87 11.06 -20.01
C PRO A 31 1.19 9.92 -19.04
N ARG A 32 2.47 9.60 -18.87
CA ARG A 32 2.94 8.56 -17.94
C ARG A 32 2.72 8.95 -16.49
N VAL A 33 3.04 10.20 -16.14
CA VAL A 33 2.85 10.72 -14.77
C VAL A 33 1.37 10.88 -14.47
N LYS A 34 0.56 11.33 -15.44
CA LYS A 34 -0.89 11.44 -15.30
C LYS A 34 -1.56 10.09 -14.98
N VAL A 35 -1.13 9.00 -15.64
CA VAL A 35 -1.63 7.65 -15.36
C VAL A 35 -1.22 7.16 -13.97
N LEU A 36 0.04 7.34 -13.58
CA LEU A 36 0.53 6.94 -12.25
C LEU A 36 -0.21 7.68 -11.14
N LEU A 37 -0.49 8.96 -11.39
CA LEU A 37 -1.06 9.83 -10.39
C LEU A 37 -2.59 9.68 -10.28
N SER A 38 -3.29 9.40 -11.39
CA SER A 38 -4.70 8.96 -11.31
C SER A 38 -4.85 7.68 -10.49
N ARG A 39 -3.94 6.70 -10.67
CA ARG A 39 -3.92 5.48 -9.85
C ARG A 39 -3.62 5.76 -8.38
N LEU A 40 -2.68 6.68 -8.10
CA LEU A 40 -2.36 7.09 -6.74
C LEU A 40 -3.56 7.79 -6.05
N ILE A 41 -4.29 8.65 -6.78
CA ILE A 41 -5.49 9.33 -6.29
C ILE A 41 -6.64 8.34 -6.04
N GLU A 42 -6.82 7.35 -6.92
CA GLU A 42 -7.80 6.28 -6.70
C GLU A 42 -7.49 5.48 -5.44
N ASN A 43 -6.22 5.16 -5.21
CA ASN A 43 -5.78 4.48 -3.98
C ASN A 43 -5.98 5.34 -2.73
N LEU A 44 -5.72 6.66 -2.79
CA LEU A 44 -5.87 7.57 -1.65
C LEU A 44 -7.34 7.84 -1.25
N LYS A 45 -8.31 7.59 -2.14
CA LYS A 45 -9.74 7.80 -1.85
C LYS A 45 -10.36 6.76 -0.92
N SER A 46 -9.66 5.67 -0.63
CA SER A 46 -10.10 4.63 0.28
C SER A 46 -9.05 4.38 1.37
N ALA A 47 -8.73 5.40 2.18
CA ALA A 47 -7.72 5.30 3.25
C ALA A 47 -7.85 4.02 4.11
N ASP A 48 -9.09 3.58 4.40
CA ASP A 48 -9.36 2.30 5.08
C ASP A 48 -8.93 1.06 4.25
N GLU A 49 -9.08 1.08 2.92
CA GLU A 49 -8.58 0.02 2.04
C GLU A 49 -7.06 0.10 1.84
N MET A 50 -6.44 1.27 1.96
CA MET A 50 -4.97 1.40 1.89
C MET A 50 -4.27 0.63 3.00
N GLU A 51 -4.87 0.51 4.19
CA GLU A 51 -4.33 -0.30 5.30
C GLU A 51 -4.24 -1.79 4.96
N LEU A 52 -4.97 -2.26 3.94
CA LEU A 52 -4.95 -3.64 3.45
C LEU A 52 -3.81 -3.88 2.43
N TYR A 53 -3.14 -2.84 1.96
CA TYR A 53 -2.03 -2.97 1.02
C TYR A 53 -0.67 -2.83 1.70
N ARG A 54 0.32 -3.52 1.15
CA ARG A 54 1.74 -3.40 1.47
C ARG A 54 2.53 -3.22 0.17
N VAL A 55 3.69 -2.59 0.29
CA VAL A 55 4.65 -2.42 -0.81
C VAL A 55 5.73 -3.48 -0.61
N CYS A 56 6.02 -4.25 -1.67
CA CYS A 56 7.14 -5.20 -1.64
C CYS A 56 8.47 -4.47 -1.56
N ASP A 57 9.33 -4.83 -0.61
CA ASP A 57 10.64 -4.19 -0.43
C ASP A 57 11.63 -4.52 -1.57
N GLU A 58 11.43 -5.63 -2.28
CA GLU A 58 12.27 -5.99 -3.44
C GLU A 58 11.81 -5.33 -4.75
N CYS A 59 10.54 -5.47 -5.11
CA CYS A 59 10.05 -5.06 -6.44
C CYS A 59 9.17 -3.81 -6.44
N SER A 60 8.92 -3.22 -5.26
CA SER A 60 8.06 -2.04 -5.06
C SER A 60 6.62 -2.20 -5.54
N LYS A 61 6.16 -3.44 -5.78
CA LYS A 61 4.78 -3.72 -6.17
C LYS A 61 3.84 -3.57 -4.98
N LEU A 62 2.73 -2.86 -5.19
CA LEU A 62 1.62 -2.79 -4.24
C LEU A 62 0.80 -4.10 -4.29
N THR A 63 0.59 -4.75 -3.16
CA THR A 63 -0.13 -6.03 -3.03
C THR A 63 -0.84 -6.13 -1.69
N ARG A 64 -1.76 -7.08 -1.54
CA ARG A 64 -2.47 -7.39 -0.28
C ARG A 64 -2.03 -8.72 0.35
N GLU A 65 -1.07 -9.40 -0.26
CA GLU A 65 -0.57 -10.69 0.19
C GLU A 65 0.93 -10.78 0.01
N GLY A 66 1.58 -11.52 0.91
CA GLY A 66 3.04 -11.62 0.93
C GLY A 66 3.58 -12.23 2.22
N TYR A 67 4.92 -12.32 2.26
CA TYR A 67 5.71 -12.71 3.41
C TYR A 67 6.03 -11.48 4.25
N VAL A 68 5.73 -11.53 5.54
CA VAL A 68 6.20 -10.59 6.57
C VAL A 68 7.44 -11.22 7.22
N ILE A 69 8.54 -10.46 7.30
CA ILE A 69 9.80 -10.90 7.93
C ILE A 69 10.08 -10.02 9.15
N GLU A 70 10.15 -10.64 10.32
CA GLU A 70 10.41 -10.01 11.63
C GLU A 70 9.56 -8.74 11.88
N SER A 71 8.32 -8.72 11.38
CA SER A 71 7.42 -7.56 11.40
C SER A 71 7.94 -6.27 10.73
N CYS A 72 9.07 -6.30 10.02
CA CYS A 72 9.73 -5.11 9.46
C CYS A 72 9.72 -5.09 7.93
N GLU A 73 9.99 -6.24 7.29
CA GLU A 73 10.09 -6.33 5.83
C GLU A 73 8.91 -7.10 5.24
N PHE A 74 8.61 -6.80 3.98
CA PHE A 74 7.48 -7.39 3.26
C PHE A 74 7.84 -7.78 1.82
N TYR A 75 7.61 -9.04 1.46
CA TYR A 75 7.91 -9.58 0.13
C TYR A 75 6.69 -10.22 -0.52
N CYS A 76 6.32 -9.77 -1.73
CA CYS A 76 5.08 -10.21 -2.39
C CYS A 76 5.08 -11.66 -2.91
N SER A 77 6.26 -12.30 -3.01
CA SER A 77 6.39 -13.64 -3.55
C SER A 77 7.65 -14.34 -3.04
N LYS A 78 7.74 -15.66 -3.23
CA LYS A 78 8.94 -16.44 -2.86
C LYS A 78 10.16 -15.98 -3.63
N GLU A 79 9.99 -15.62 -4.90
CA GLU A 79 11.09 -15.14 -5.75
C GLU A 79 11.68 -13.84 -5.21
N CYS A 80 10.82 -12.92 -4.72
CA CYS A 80 11.25 -11.68 -4.07
C CYS A 80 11.90 -11.95 -2.71
N LEU A 81 11.28 -12.82 -1.89
CA LEU A 81 11.81 -13.20 -0.58
C LEU A 81 13.19 -13.84 -0.71
N HIS A 82 13.37 -14.78 -1.63
CA HIS A 82 14.60 -15.54 -1.80
C HIS A 82 15.76 -14.75 -2.42
N GLN A 83 15.56 -13.47 -2.76
CA GLN A 83 16.70 -12.56 -3.00
C GLN A 83 17.41 -12.17 -1.69
N HIS A 84 16.72 -12.25 -0.55
CA HIS A 84 17.19 -11.76 0.75
C HIS A 84 17.22 -12.84 1.83
N VAL A 85 16.22 -13.72 1.86
CA VAL A 85 16.04 -14.76 2.87
C VAL A 85 15.86 -16.11 2.17
N SER A 86 16.77 -17.04 2.41
CA SER A 86 16.64 -18.41 1.89
C SER A 86 15.46 -19.15 2.52
N ALA A 87 15.02 -20.24 1.88
CA ALA A 87 13.92 -21.06 2.41
C ALA A 87 14.21 -21.63 3.82
N GLU A 88 15.46 -22.02 4.09
CA GLU A 88 15.86 -22.55 5.40
C GLU A 88 15.90 -21.46 6.49
N GLU A 89 16.35 -20.25 6.13
CA GLU A 89 16.31 -19.10 7.04
C GLU A 89 14.87 -18.70 7.35
N PHE A 90 14.00 -18.68 6.34
CA PHE A 90 12.58 -18.39 6.55
C PHE A 90 11.93 -19.44 7.46
N GLU A 91 12.24 -20.73 7.31
CA GLU A 91 11.70 -21.79 8.18
C GLU A 91 12.10 -21.59 9.65
N LYS A 92 13.33 -21.13 9.91
CA LYS A 92 13.79 -20.77 11.26
C LYS A 92 13.06 -19.55 11.80
N LEU A 93 12.85 -18.52 10.98
CA LEU A 93 12.14 -17.29 11.35
C LEU A 93 10.65 -17.52 11.58
N TYR A 94 10.03 -18.41 10.80
CA TYR A 94 8.65 -18.85 10.99
C TYR A 94 8.48 -19.62 12.30
N SER A 95 9.51 -20.37 12.72
CA SER A 95 9.58 -21.08 14.01
C SER A 95 8.32 -21.91 14.30
N ASP A 96 7.90 -22.73 13.34
CA ASP A 96 6.69 -23.56 13.41
C ASP A 96 5.40 -22.76 13.71
N GLY A 97 5.36 -21.48 13.33
CA GLY A 97 4.23 -20.58 13.54
C GLY A 97 4.30 -19.78 14.85
N GLU A 98 5.34 -19.98 15.66
CA GLU A 98 5.58 -19.24 16.90
C GLU A 98 6.48 -18.00 16.69
N GLY A 99 7.01 -17.80 15.47
CA GLY A 99 7.86 -16.67 15.11
C GLY A 99 7.10 -15.48 14.51
N ASP A 100 7.76 -14.33 14.46
CA ASP A 100 7.20 -13.06 13.94
C ASP A 100 7.26 -12.93 12.41
N SER A 101 7.61 -14.01 11.70
CA SER A 101 7.68 -14.06 10.25
C SER A 101 6.66 -15.04 9.70
N TYR A 102 5.85 -14.64 8.72
CA TYR A 102 4.74 -15.46 8.23
C TYR A 102 4.25 -15.00 6.85
N TRP A 103 3.52 -15.87 6.16
CA TRP A 103 2.74 -15.47 4.98
C TRP A 103 1.36 -14.95 5.41
N THR A 104 0.88 -13.88 4.79
CA THR A 104 -0.41 -13.27 5.10
C THR A 104 -1.15 -12.77 3.87
N ASN A 105 -2.45 -12.50 4.05
CA ASN A 105 -3.33 -11.95 3.04
C ASN A 105 -4.43 -11.08 3.68
N TRP A 106 -4.69 -9.90 3.13
CA TRP A 106 -5.67 -8.92 3.60
C TRP A 106 -6.84 -8.76 2.61
N TYR A 107 -7.58 -9.86 2.36
CA TYR A 107 -8.86 -9.87 1.63
C TYR A 107 -10.07 -9.68 2.55
#